data_AF-A0AAV4MLM2-F1
#
_entry.id   AF-A0AAV4MLM2-F1
#
_cell.length_a   1.000
_cell.length_b   1.000
_cell.length_c   1.000
_cell.angle_alpha   90.00
_cell.angle_beta   90.00
_cell.angle_gamma   90.00
#
_symmetry.space_group_name_H-M   'P 1'
#
loop_
_entity.id
_entity.type
_entity.pdbx_description
1 polymer ?
#
loop_
_entity_poly.entity_id
_entity_poly.type
_entity_poly.pdbx_seq_one_letter_code
_entity_poly.pdbx_strand_id
1 'polypeptide(L)'
;MFNLLEFCVDLLKKCEFVMTACVLMFMLTWQVVVRNLLETLRLVYQNKDDVASVINVFCSICEDYDFSVRTELMVQLPHLVAFCKEVKLNNFLVQYLVPTLITYLGDDSNTVRKTAHSALVTLLEQGLLEKEIVTEKVCPLVLHLTDKMHPRRSTNRIYSVDE
;
A
#
# COMPACT_ATOMS: atom_id res chain seq x y z
N MET A 1 -12.07 15.38 -26.07
CA MET A 1 -11.79 14.39 -25.00
C MET A 1 -11.72 15.20 -23.72
N PHE A 2 -12.71 15.06 -22.83
CA PHE A 2 -12.91 15.98 -21.71
C PHE A 2 -11.76 15.85 -20.70
N ASN A 3 -10.92 16.90 -20.57
CA ASN A 3 -9.94 17.03 -19.50
C ASN A 3 -10.67 17.34 -18.19
N LEU A 4 -11.13 16.29 -17.51
CA LEU A 4 -11.68 16.39 -16.15
C LEU A 4 -10.70 17.08 -15.18
N LEU A 5 -9.39 16.98 -15.45
CA LEU A 5 -8.34 17.65 -14.69
C LEU A 5 -8.37 19.18 -14.85
N GLU A 6 -8.54 19.71 -16.08
CA GLU A 6 -8.58 21.17 -16.30
C GLU A 6 -9.83 21.81 -15.70
N PHE A 7 -10.97 21.12 -15.78
CA PHE A 7 -12.23 21.60 -15.18
C PHE A 7 -12.16 21.69 -13.65
N CYS A 8 -11.48 20.75 -12.99
CA CYS A 8 -11.30 20.76 -11.54
C CYS A 8 -10.30 21.83 -11.07
N VAL A 9 -9.25 22.09 -11.84
CA VAL A 9 -8.22 23.12 -11.52
C VAL A 9 -8.81 24.54 -11.57
N ASP A 10 -9.71 24.84 -12.51
CA ASP A 10 -10.35 26.14 -12.61
C ASP A 10 -11.40 26.41 -11.51
N LEU A 11 -12.02 25.36 -10.97
CA LEU A 11 -12.93 25.45 -9.83
C LEU A 11 -12.18 25.67 -8.50
N LEU A 12 -10.96 25.14 -8.38
CA LEU A 12 -10.10 25.21 -7.20
C LEU A 12 -9.53 26.61 -6.93
N LYS A 13 -9.41 27.47 -7.95
CA LYS A 13 -8.81 28.81 -7.82
C LYS A 13 -9.70 29.86 -7.14
N LYS A 14 -10.98 29.58 -6.83
CA LYS A 14 -11.96 30.64 -6.54
C LYS A 14 -12.41 30.86 -5.09
N CYS A 15 -12.13 30.00 -4.12
CA CYS A 15 -12.74 30.15 -2.79
C CYS A 15 -11.89 29.59 -1.64
N GLU A 16 -11.55 30.43 -0.65
CA GLU A 16 -10.86 30.02 0.58
C GLU A 16 -11.68 29.08 1.48
N PHE A 17 -13.01 28.99 1.29
CA PHE A 17 -13.87 27.98 1.94
C PHE A 17 -13.97 26.64 1.19
N VAL A 18 -13.48 26.59 -0.06
CA VAL A 18 -13.53 25.40 -0.93
C VAL A 18 -12.38 24.46 -0.66
N MET A 19 -11.31 24.89 0.01
CA MET A 19 -10.13 24.04 0.25
C MET A 19 -10.46 22.78 1.07
N THR A 20 -11.26 22.89 2.14
CA THR A 20 -11.66 21.73 2.96
C THR A 20 -12.62 20.79 2.23
N ALA A 21 -13.55 21.33 1.43
CA ALA A 21 -14.48 20.55 0.62
C ALA A 21 -13.79 19.91 -0.60
N CYS A 22 -12.83 20.59 -1.23
CA CYS A 22 -11.99 20.06 -2.29
C CYS A 22 -11.05 18.99 -1.77
N VAL A 23 -10.47 19.15 -0.58
CA VAL A 23 -9.68 18.08 0.06
C VAL A 23 -10.58 16.88 0.32
N LEU A 24 -11.76 17.04 0.92
CA LEU A 24 -12.70 15.92 1.13
C LEU A 24 -13.14 15.25 -0.18
N MET A 25 -13.46 16.05 -1.21
CA MET A 25 -13.86 15.57 -2.53
C MET A 25 -12.70 14.85 -3.21
N PHE A 26 -11.48 15.40 -3.15
CA PHE A 26 -10.27 14.79 -3.67
C PHE A 26 -9.99 13.46 -2.95
N MET A 27 -10.00 13.43 -1.62
CA MET A 27 -9.82 12.19 -0.85
C MET A 27 -10.87 11.12 -1.19
N LEU A 28 -12.15 11.49 -1.27
CA LEU A 28 -13.23 10.59 -1.70
C LEU A 28 -13.01 10.09 -3.13
N THR A 29 -12.56 10.96 -4.04
CA THR A 29 -12.25 10.54 -5.42
C THR A 29 -11.09 9.56 -5.46
N TRP A 30 -10.03 9.73 -4.67
CA TRP A 30 -8.89 8.80 -4.66
C TRP A 30 -9.23 7.46 -4.03
N GLN A 31 -10.04 7.43 -2.97
CA GLN A 31 -10.56 6.17 -2.45
C GLN A 31 -11.41 5.44 -3.49
N VAL A 32 -12.22 6.15 -4.28
CA VAL A 32 -12.96 5.55 -5.41
C VAL A 32 -12.01 5.05 -6.49
N VAL A 33 -10.95 5.80 -6.82
CA VAL A 33 -9.92 5.36 -7.78
C VAL A 33 -9.24 4.08 -7.30
N VAL A 34 -8.85 4.00 -6.02
CA VAL A 34 -8.24 2.81 -5.42
C VAL A 34 -9.16 1.60 -5.51
N ARG A 35 -10.45 1.76 -5.17
CA ARG A 35 -11.45 0.68 -5.29
C ARG A 35 -11.65 0.20 -6.73
N ASN A 36 -11.50 1.10 -7.70
CA ASN A 36 -11.62 0.77 -9.12
C ASN A 36 -10.30 0.34 -9.77
N LEU A 37 -9.17 0.38 -9.05
CA LEU A 37 -7.86 0.04 -9.62
C LEU A 37 -7.84 -1.42 -10.08
N LEU A 38 -8.38 -2.33 -9.27
CA LEU A 38 -8.48 -3.74 -9.61
C LEU A 38 -9.35 -3.96 -10.85
N GLU A 39 -10.50 -3.29 -10.91
CA GLU A 39 -11.42 -3.45 -12.05
C GLU A 39 -10.81 -2.89 -13.34
N THR A 40 -10.14 -1.74 -13.24
CA THR A 40 -9.41 -1.16 -14.37
C THR A 40 -8.31 -2.10 -14.83
N LEU A 41 -7.52 -2.65 -13.89
CA LEU A 41 -6.46 -3.61 -14.22
C LEU A 41 -7.01 -4.87 -14.89
N ARG A 42 -8.17 -5.38 -14.46
CA ARG A 42 -8.86 -6.52 -15.10
C ARG A 42 -9.28 -6.25 -16.53
N LEU A 43 -9.66 -5.02 -16.85
CA LEU A 43 -10.04 -4.64 -18.21
C LEU A 43 -8.84 -4.52 -19.13
N VAL A 44 -7.66 -4.14 -18.59
CA VAL A 44 -6.51 -3.75 -19.40
C VAL A 44 -5.30 -4.67 -19.31
N TYR A 45 -5.31 -5.73 -18.49
CA TYR A 45 -4.12 -6.55 -18.20
C TYR A 45 -3.43 -7.15 -19.43
N GLN A 46 -4.14 -7.28 -20.55
CA GLN A 46 -3.61 -7.82 -21.80
C GLN A 46 -2.79 -6.79 -22.61
N ASN A 47 -2.94 -5.50 -22.32
CA ASN A 47 -2.18 -4.42 -22.96
C ASN A 47 -1.11 -3.89 -21.99
N LYS A 48 0.17 -4.04 -22.38
CA LYS A 48 1.31 -3.63 -21.55
C LYS A 48 1.36 -2.13 -21.28
N ASP A 49 0.98 -1.30 -22.25
CA ASP A 49 1.04 0.16 -22.12
C ASP A 49 -0.07 0.67 -21.18
N ASP A 50 -1.25 0.05 -21.26
CA ASP A 50 -2.35 0.37 -20.35
C ASP A 50 -2.06 -0.15 -18.92
N VAL A 51 -1.45 -1.33 -18.78
CA VAL A 51 -0.95 -1.82 -17.49
C VAL A 51 0.07 -0.86 -16.90
N ALA A 52 1.03 -0.38 -17.69
CA ALA A 52 2.00 0.61 -17.24
C ALA A 52 1.32 1.91 -16.78
N SER A 53 0.25 2.32 -17.45
CA SER A 53 -0.57 3.47 -17.04
C SER A 53 -1.25 3.25 -15.69
N VAL A 54 -1.81 2.05 -15.45
CA VAL A 54 -2.38 1.69 -14.14
C VAL A 54 -1.31 1.65 -13.04
N ILE A 55 -0.11 1.14 -13.34
CA ILE A 55 1.02 1.13 -12.40
C ILE A 55 1.44 2.57 -12.05
N ASN A 56 1.49 3.48 -13.02
CA ASN A 56 1.80 4.88 -12.77
C ASN A 56 0.77 5.53 -11.83
N VAL A 57 -0.52 5.26 -12.06
CA VAL A 57 -1.58 5.72 -11.15
C VAL A 57 -1.41 5.13 -9.75
N PHE A 58 -1.09 3.84 -9.63
CA PHE A 58 -0.78 3.21 -8.34
C PHE A 58 0.41 3.87 -7.64
N CYS A 59 1.49 4.18 -8.36
CA CYS A 59 2.67 4.83 -7.81
C CYS A 59 2.32 6.23 -7.29
N SER A 60 1.58 7.02 -8.08
CA SER A 60 1.09 8.31 -7.63
C SER A 60 0.32 8.14 -6.31
N ILE A 61 -0.63 7.19 -6.23
CA ILE A 61 -1.40 6.88 -5.00
C ILE A 61 -0.51 6.55 -3.79
N CYS A 62 0.67 5.96 -3.99
CA CYS A 62 1.59 5.64 -2.91
C CYS A 62 2.38 6.85 -2.41
N GLU A 63 2.64 7.84 -3.27
CA GLU A 63 3.50 8.97 -2.96
C GLU A 63 2.80 10.09 -2.17
N ASP A 64 1.51 10.35 -2.42
CA ASP A 64 0.96 11.68 -2.12
C ASP A 64 -0.45 11.72 -1.48
N TYR A 65 -0.74 10.81 -0.53
CA TYR A 65 -2.11 10.71 0.00
C TYR A 65 -2.26 10.50 1.52
N ASP A 66 -3.32 11.11 2.03
CA ASP A 66 -3.78 11.01 3.42
C ASP A 66 -3.97 9.56 3.88
N PHE A 67 -3.92 9.35 5.20
CA PHE A 67 -4.03 8.02 5.80
C PHE A 67 -5.29 7.26 5.36
N SER A 68 -6.38 7.95 5.01
CA SER A 68 -7.62 7.33 4.55
C SER A 68 -7.50 6.66 3.18
N VAL A 69 -6.71 7.20 2.25
CA VAL A 69 -6.43 6.60 0.94
C VAL A 69 -5.48 5.42 1.09
N ARG A 70 -4.42 5.56 1.90
CA ARG A 70 -3.50 4.46 2.21
C ARG A 70 -4.20 3.29 2.91
N THR A 71 -5.16 3.60 3.78
CA THR A 71 -6.02 2.58 4.40
C THR A 71 -6.83 1.83 3.35
N GLU A 72 -7.51 2.54 2.45
CA GLU A 72 -8.26 1.90 1.36
C GLU A 72 -7.35 1.07 0.45
N LEU A 73 -6.13 1.54 0.17
CA LEU A 73 -5.17 0.77 -0.63
C LEU A 73 -4.83 -0.57 0.03
N MET A 74 -4.63 -0.59 1.35
CA MET A 74 -4.39 -1.83 2.08
C MET A 74 -5.61 -2.75 2.12
N VAL A 75 -6.83 -2.20 2.08
CA VAL A 75 -8.04 -3.02 1.90
C VAL A 75 -8.04 -3.71 0.54
N GLN A 76 -7.65 -3.01 -0.53
CA GLN A 76 -7.66 -3.55 -1.89
C GLN A 76 -6.43 -4.41 -2.23
N LEU A 77 -5.32 -4.24 -1.53
CA LEU A 77 -4.03 -4.87 -1.86
C LEU A 77 -4.09 -6.40 -1.99
N PRO A 78 -4.75 -7.17 -1.09
CA PRO A 78 -4.85 -8.61 -1.25
C PRO A 78 -5.51 -9.04 -2.57
N HIS A 79 -6.54 -8.31 -3.00
CA HIS A 79 -7.24 -8.58 -4.26
C HIS A 79 -6.38 -8.25 -5.48
N LEU A 80 -5.59 -7.16 -5.41
CA LEU A 80 -4.62 -6.82 -6.46
C LEU A 80 -3.55 -7.89 -6.59
N VAL A 81 -2.98 -8.36 -5.47
CA VAL A 81 -1.95 -9.40 -5.47
C VAL A 81 -2.50 -10.72 -6.04
N ALA A 82 -3.69 -11.14 -5.59
CA ALA A 82 -4.35 -12.35 -6.08
C ALA A 82 -4.52 -12.31 -7.61
N PHE A 83 -5.07 -11.21 -8.12
CA PHE A 83 -5.25 -11.01 -9.55
C PHE A 83 -3.91 -10.98 -10.31
N CYS A 84 -2.91 -10.25 -9.80
CA CYS A 84 -1.59 -10.21 -10.44
C CYS A 84 -0.93 -11.58 -10.54
N LYS A 85 -1.08 -12.45 -9.52
CA LYS A 85 -0.59 -13.83 -9.61
C LYS A 85 -1.36 -14.64 -10.66
N GLU A 86 -2.69 -14.50 -10.70
CA GLU A 86 -3.55 -15.18 -11.66
C GLU A 86 -3.15 -14.86 -13.11
N VAL A 87 -2.97 -13.58 -13.43
CA VAL A 87 -2.62 -13.12 -14.79
C VAL A 87 -1.10 -13.02 -15.03
N LYS A 88 -0.27 -13.50 -14.10
CA LYS A 88 1.21 -13.52 -14.18
C LYS A 88 1.86 -12.14 -14.33
N LEU A 89 1.29 -11.10 -13.73
CA LEU A 89 1.87 -9.75 -13.61
C LEU A 89 2.90 -9.69 -12.46
N ASN A 90 3.87 -10.61 -12.46
CA ASN A 90 4.83 -10.77 -11.36
C ASN A 90 5.70 -9.53 -11.14
N ASN A 91 6.03 -8.80 -12.21
CA ASN A 91 6.83 -7.57 -12.09
C ASN A 91 6.09 -6.51 -11.28
N PHE A 92 4.78 -6.33 -11.49
CA PHE A 92 4.00 -5.35 -10.72
C PHE A 92 3.93 -5.76 -9.24
N LEU A 93 3.71 -7.06 -8.98
CA LEU A 93 3.66 -7.62 -7.63
C LEU A 93 4.96 -7.38 -6.86
N VAL A 94 6.11 -7.77 -7.43
CA VAL A 94 7.40 -7.75 -6.73
C VAL A 94 7.97 -6.33 -6.62
N GLN A 95 7.79 -5.49 -7.63
CA GLN A 95 8.40 -4.15 -7.66
C GLN A 95 7.56 -3.09 -6.95
N TYR A 96 6.25 -3.27 -6.84
CA TYR A 96 5.35 -2.24 -6.32
C TYR A 96 4.49 -2.75 -5.16
N LEU A 97 3.65 -3.77 -5.37
CA LEU A 97 2.68 -4.18 -4.35
C LEU A 97 3.34 -4.67 -3.04
N VAL A 98 4.34 -5.54 -3.14
CA VAL A 98 5.05 -6.08 -1.97
C VAL A 98 5.84 -4.98 -1.22
N PRO A 99 6.65 -4.15 -1.90
CA PRO A 99 7.31 -3.01 -1.24
C PRO A 99 6.35 -2.04 -0.56
N THR A 100 5.19 -1.73 -1.19
CA THR A 100 4.18 -0.85 -0.58
C THR A 100 3.61 -1.49 0.70
N LEU A 101 3.28 -2.79 0.68
CA LEU A 101 2.83 -3.50 1.88
C LEU A 101 3.86 -3.40 3.01
N ILE A 102 5.13 -3.71 2.72
CA ILE A 102 6.22 -3.66 3.71
C ILE A 102 6.35 -2.25 4.31
N THR A 103 6.26 -1.23 3.47
CA THR A 103 6.31 0.17 3.90
C THR A 103 5.16 0.49 4.85
N TYR A 104 3.94 0.08 4.52
CA TYR A 104 2.73 0.42 5.30
C TYR A 104 2.53 -0.45 6.56
N LEU A 105 3.28 -1.55 6.73
CA LEU A 105 3.37 -2.24 8.02
C LEU A 105 4.02 -1.35 9.10
N GLY A 106 4.92 -0.45 8.69
CA GLY A 106 5.60 0.52 9.55
C GLY A 106 5.01 1.93 9.53
N ASP A 107 3.82 2.12 8.95
CA ASP A 107 3.20 3.44 8.74
C ASP A 107 3.06 4.28 10.01
N ASP A 108 3.10 5.61 9.92
CA ASP A 108 2.85 6.48 11.08
C ASP A 108 1.42 6.35 11.62
N SER A 109 0.45 6.10 10.74
CA SER A 109 -0.95 5.94 11.12
C SER A 109 -1.25 4.55 11.67
N ASN A 110 -1.75 4.48 12.91
CA ASN A 110 -2.19 3.24 13.54
C ASN A 110 -3.23 2.49 12.70
N THR A 111 -4.12 3.22 12.03
CA THR A 111 -5.18 2.63 11.19
C THR A 111 -4.57 1.97 9.97
N VAL A 112 -3.66 2.64 9.27
CA VAL A 112 -2.96 2.08 8.11
C VAL A 112 -2.17 0.84 8.51
N ARG A 113 -1.40 0.90 9.62
CA ARG A 113 -0.66 -0.28 10.13
C ARG A 113 -1.56 -1.46 10.41
N LYS A 114 -2.69 -1.25 11.11
CA LYS A 114 -3.62 -2.35 11.44
C LYS A 114 -4.19 -2.98 10.16
N THR A 115 -4.58 -2.16 9.19
CA THR A 115 -5.10 -2.65 7.92
C THR A 115 -4.02 -3.36 7.09
N ALA A 116 -2.79 -2.85 7.06
CA ALA A 116 -1.65 -3.51 6.42
C ALA A 116 -1.34 -4.87 7.06
N HIS A 117 -1.41 -4.99 8.39
CA HIS A 117 -1.29 -6.28 9.08
C HIS A 117 -2.41 -7.25 8.69
N SER A 118 -3.67 -6.78 8.66
CA SER A 118 -4.79 -7.61 8.19
C SER A 118 -4.57 -8.08 6.75
N ALA A 119 -4.13 -7.19 5.85
CA ALA A 119 -3.80 -7.52 4.47
C ALA A 119 -2.67 -8.56 4.38
N LEU A 120 -1.60 -8.39 5.16
CA LEU A 120 -0.50 -9.36 5.25
C LEU A 120 -1.00 -10.74 5.70
N VAL A 121 -1.84 -10.80 6.74
CA VAL A 121 -2.42 -12.06 7.22
C VAL A 121 -3.23 -12.72 6.11
N THR A 122 -4.10 -11.99 5.42
CA THR A 122 -4.86 -12.52 4.27
C THR A 122 -3.94 -13.07 3.18
N LEU A 123 -2.87 -12.37 2.84
CA LEU A 123 -1.91 -12.82 1.83
C LEU A 123 -1.18 -14.11 2.25
N LEU A 124 -0.85 -14.25 3.53
CA LEU A 124 -0.21 -15.45 4.08
C LEU A 124 -1.17 -16.65 4.09
N GLU A 125 -2.40 -16.44 4.57
CA GLU A 125 -3.44 -17.47 4.60
C GLU A 125 -3.78 -18.01 3.21
N GLN A 126 -3.76 -17.14 2.20
CA GLN A 126 -4.02 -17.49 0.81
C GLN A 126 -2.79 -18.02 0.06
N GLY A 127 -1.61 -18.08 0.70
CA GLY A 127 -0.36 -18.51 0.03
C GLY A 127 0.08 -17.59 -1.12
N LEU A 128 -0.29 -16.30 -1.05
CA LEU A 128 -0.02 -15.33 -2.10
C LEU A 128 1.39 -14.72 -2.01
N LEU A 129 2.09 -14.87 -0.90
CA LEU A 129 3.50 -14.48 -0.77
C LEU A 129 4.43 -15.68 -0.90
N GLU A 130 5.53 -15.47 -1.61
CA GLU A 130 6.62 -16.45 -1.67
C GLU A 130 7.34 -16.53 -0.32
N LYS A 131 7.86 -17.72 -0.01
CA LYS A 131 8.51 -17.99 1.27
C LYS A 131 9.69 -17.05 1.49
N GLU A 132 10.45 -16.79 0.45
CA GLU A 132 11.62 -15.93 0.41
C GLU A 132 11.26 -14.49 0.82
N ILE A 133 10.16 -13.94 0.26
CA ILE A 133 9.66 -12.61 0.61
C ILE A 133 9.29 -12.56 2.10
N VAL A 134 8.61 -13.60 2.60
CA VAL A 134 8.22 -13.67 4.01
C VAL A 134 9.45 -13.70 4.92
N THR A 135 10.42 -14.57 4.63
CA THR A 135 11.59 -14.77 5.49
C THR A 135 12.57 -13.61 5.44
N GLU A 136 12.77 -12.99 4.28
CA GLU A 136 13.82 -11.99 4.09
C GLU A 136 13.33 -10.55 4.31
N LYS A 137 12.04 -10.29 4.14
CA LYS A 137 11.48 -8.92 4.22
C LYS A 137 10.49 -8.75 5.36
N VAL A 138 9.50 -9.65 5.43
CA VAL A 138 8.40 -9.50 6.41
C VAL A 138 8.86 -9.84 7.82
N CYS A 139 9.48 -11.01 8.04
CA CYS A 139 9.91 -11.44 9.37
C CYS A 139 10.87 -10.45 10.06
N PRO A 140 11.93 -9.93 9.40
CA PRO A 140 12.81 -8.94 10.01
C PRO A 140 12.06 -7.66 10.44
N LEU A 141 11.14 -7.18 9.61
CA LEU A 141 10.34 -6.01 9.94
C LEU A 141 9.43 -6.26 11.14
N VAL A 142 8.70 -7.39 11.18
CA VAL A 142 7.84 -7.74 12.31
C VAL A 142 8.62 -7.87 13.62
N LEU A 143 9.82 -8.48 13.57
CA LEU A 143 10.70 -8.58 14.73
C LEU A 143 11.15 -7.19 15.21
N HIS A 144 11.57 -6.33 14.31
CA HIS A 144 11.96 -4.94 14.61
C HIS A 144 10.81 -4.14 15.24
N LEU A 145 9.60 -4.26 14.69
CA LEU A 145 8.41 -3.60 15.22
C LEU A 145 8.04 -4.11 16.62
N THR A 146 8.24 -5.41 16.88
CA THR A 146 7.95 -6.02 18.19
C THR A 146 9.00 -5.64 19.24
N ASP A 147 10.28 -5.57 18.86
CA ASP A 147 11.36 -5.15 19.76
C ASP A 147 11.21 -3.68 20.20
N LYS A 148 10.71 -2.81 19.30
CA LYS A 148 10.32 -1.43 19.66
C LYS A 148 9.18 -1.36 20.68
N MET A 149 8.21 -2.27 20.62
CA MET A 149 7.07 -2.30 21.54
C MET A 149 7.45 -2.86 22.91
N HIS A 150 8.43 -3.76 22.96
CA HIS A 150 8.98 -4.33 24.17
C HIS A 150 10.49 -4.14 24.19
N PRO A 151 10.98 -2.91 24.45
CA PRO A 151 12.41 -2.68 24.54
C PRO A 151 12.94 -3.64 25.60
N ARG A 152 13.75 -4.62 25.17
CA ARG A 152 14.34 -5.59 26.09
C ARG A 152 14.98 -4.80 27.21
N ARG A 153 14.45 -4.93 28.43
CA ARG A 153 15.16 -4.47 29.63
C ARG A 153 16.50 -5.15 29.58
N SER A 154 17.55 -4.36 29.37
CA SER A 154 18.94 -4.80 29.33
C SER A 154 19.25 -5.54 30.63
N THR A 155 19.16 -6.86 30.60
CA THR A 155 19.96 -7.71 31.47
C THR A 155 21.08 -8.26 30.60
N ASN A 156 22.17 -7.48 30.54
CA ASN A 156 23.50 -8.06 30.61
C ASN A 156 23.48 -9.09 31.74
N ARG A 157 23.53 -10.39 31.39
CA ARG A 157 24.16 -11.40 32.21
C ARG A 157 24.84 -12.45 31.33
N ILE A 158 26.16 -12.33 31.32
CA ILE A 158 27.10 -13.43 31.52
C ILE A 158 27.25 -14.35 30.29
N TYR A 159 28.06 -13.90 29.34
CA TYR A 159 29.15 -14.76 28.86
C TYR A 159 30.36 -14.45 29.74
N SER A 160 30.42 -15.09 30.91
CA SER A 160 31.69 -15.36 31.59
C SER A 160 32.09 -16.76 31.13
N VAL A 161 32.92 -16.83 30.10
CA VAL A 161 33.78 -17.98 29.87
C VAL A 161 35.16 -17.48 30.31
N ASP A 162 35.46 -17.67 31.59
CA ASP A 162 36.82 -17.61 32.08
C ASP A 162 37.37 -19.05 32.06
N GLU A 163 38.64 -19.16 31.64
CA GLU A 163 39.48 -20.35 31.50
C GLU A 163 39.56 -21.25 32.75
#